data_AF-A0A7X6TY16-F1
#
_entry.id   AF-A0A7X6TY16-F1
#
_cell.length_a   1.000
_cell.length_b   1.000
_cell.length_c   1.000
_cell.angle_alpha   90.00
_cell.angle_beta   90.00
_cell.angle_gamma   90.00
#
_symmetry.space_group_name_H-M   'P 1'
#
loop_
_entity.id
_entity.type
_entity.pdbx_description
1 polymer ?
#
loop_
_entity_poly.entity_id
_entity_poly.type
_entity_poly.pdbx_seq_one_letter_code
_entity_poly.pdbx_strand_id
1 'polypeptide(L)'
;MIKVHEKAQELADAMKDNETVVAYREAVKKLEQDEQKKQMVKDFRDLQFAAYNDKMTKGDVSDETRKQMEDLVSVIALNTEVSAYLETEQNFTILFNDIMKVINEAIGVDIIG
;
A
#
# COMPACT_ATOMS: atom_id res chain seq x y z
N MET A 1 -35.54 -6.56 -5.56
CA MET A 1 -34.79 -5.33 -5.24
C MET A 1 -33.47 -5.80 -4.68
N ILE A 2 -32.39 -5.66 -5.44
CA ILE A 2 -31.07 -6.11 -4.97
C ILE A 2 -30.68 -5.20 -3.81
N LYS A 3 -30.42 -5.79 -2.65
CA LYS A 3 -30.00 -5.03 -1.47
C LYS A 3 -28.53 -4.67 -1.67
N VAL A 4 -28.13 -3.45 -1.33
CA VAL A 4 -26.72 -2.99 -1.43
C VAL A 4 -25.75 -4.00 -0.79
N HIS A 5 -26.17 -4.66 0.29
CA HIS A 5 -25.46 -5.76 0.92
C HIS A 5 -25.15 -6.95 -0.02
N GLU A 6 -26.08 -7.35 -0.88
CA GLU A 6 -25.88 -8.45 -1.84
C GLU A 6 -24.82 -8.06 -2.87
N LYS A 7 -24.84 -6.81 -3.35
CA LYS A 7 -23.79 -6.29 -4.25
C LYS A 7 -22.42 -6.16 -3.58
N ALA A 8 -22.40 -5.78 -2.31
CA ALA A 8 -21.15 -5.77 -1.54
C ALA A 8 -20.58 -7.18 -1.38
N GLN A 9 -21.43 -8.19 -1.19
CA GLN A 9 -20.99 -9.59 -1.13
C GLN A 9 -20.46 -10.08 -2.48
N GLU A 10 -21.15 -9.77 -3.58
CA GLU A 10 -20.66 -10.07 -4.94
C GLU A 10 -19.30 -9.43 -5.21
N LEU A 11 -19.10 -8.17 -4.83
CA LEU A 11 -17.80 -7.48 -4.94
C LEU A 11 -16.73 -8.18 -4.10
N ALA A 12 -17.05 -8.53 -2.85
CA ALA A 12 -16.11 -9.22 -1.98
C ALA A 12 -15.67 -10.58 -2.56
N ASP A 13 -16.59 -11.32 -3.17
CA ASP A 13 -16.28 -12.60 -3.81
C ASP A 13 -15.44 -12.39 -5.08
N ALA A 14 -15.75 -11.40 -5.91
CA ALA A 14 -14.93 -11.06 -7.07
C ALA A 14 -13.50 -10.61 -6.68
N MET A 15 -13.35 -9.88 -5.57
CA MET A 15 -12.05 -9.47 -5.06
C MET A 15 -11.23 -10.65 -4.56
N LYS A 16 -11.84 -11.70 -3.99
CA LYS A 16 -11.09 -12.86 -3.45
C LYS A 16 -10.27 -13.56 -4.53
N ASP A 17 -10.81 -13.64 -5.74
CA ASP A 17 -10.23 -14.36 -6.88
C ASP A 17 -9.50 -13.43 -7.86
N ASN A 18 -9.52 -12.11 -7.63
CA ASN A 18 -8.79 -11.15 -8.44
C ASN A 18 -7.28 -11.35 -8.31
N GLU A 19 -6.58 -11.39 -9.45
CA GLU A 19 -5.14 -11.66 -9.52
C GLU A 19 -4.30 -10.68 -8.67
N THR A 20 -4.62 -9.39 -8.70
CA THR A 20 -3.92 -8.37 -7.90
C THR A 20 -4.10 -8.60 -6.40
N VAL A 21 -5.32 -8.94 -5.97
CA VAL A 21 -5.63 -9.22 -4.56
C VAL A 21 -4.96 -10.51 -4.09
N VAL A 22 -4.97 -11.55 -4.93
CA VAL A 22 -4.30 -12.83 -4.66
C VAL A 22 -2.80 -12.60 -4.51
N ALA A 23 -2.16 -11.90 -5.45
CA ALA A 23 -0.73 -11.63 -5.44
C ALA A 23 -0.31 -10.84 -4.19
N TYR A 24 -1.04 -9.77 -3.84
CA TYR A 24 -0.76 -9.02 -2.61
C TYR A 24 -0.91 -9.88 -1.36
N ARG A 25 -2.00 -10.66 -1.26
CA ARG A 25 -2.23 -11.56 -0.12
C ARG A 25 -1.12 -12.61 0.04
N GLU A 26 -0.60 -13.15 -1.06
CA GLU A 26 0.52 -14.09 -1.02
C GLU A 26 1.83 -13.41 -0.62
N ALA A 27 2.08 -12.20 -1.11
CA ALA A 27 3.27 -11.43 -0.74
C ALA A 27 3.26 -11.06 0.75
N VAL A 28 2.10 -10.65 1.29
CA VAL A 28 1.91 -10.42 2.74
C VAL A 28 2.26 -11.67 3.55
N LYS A 29 1.73 -12.84 3.17
CA LYS A 29 2.02 -14.10 3.87
C LYS A 29 3.51 -14.46 3.89
N LYS A 30 4.22 -14.21 2.79
CA LYS A 30 5.66 -14.44 2.71
C LYS A 30 6.42 -13.46 3.60
N LEU A 31 6.03 -12.18 3.58
CA LEU A 31 6.62 -11.16 4.44
C LEU A 31 6.42 -11.48 5.93
N GLU A 32 5.22 -11.91 6.32
CA GLU A 32 4.88 -12.26 7.70
C GLU A 32 5.72 -13.40 8.29
N GLN A 33 6.32 -14.24 7.45
CA GLN A 33 7.16 -15.35 7.88
C GLN A 33 8.61 -14.92 8.19
N ASP A 34 8.99 -13.68 7.87
CA ASP A 34 10.35 -13.20 7.98
C ASP A 34 10.40 -11.85 8.73
N GLU A 35 10.82 -11.91 9.99
CA GLU A 35 10.93 -10.71 10.86
C GLU A 35 11.92 -9.67 10.33
N GLN A 36 12.98 -10.11 9.67
CA GLN A 36 13.97 -9.17 9.11
C GLN A 36 13.35 -8.39 7.95
N LYS A 37 12.62 -9.06 7.07
CA LYS A 37 11.92 -8.39 5.95
C LYS A 37 10.80 -7.48 6.43
N LYS A 38 10.05 -7.88 7.46
CA LYS A 38 9.07 -7.02 8.12
C LYS A 38 9.70 -5.74 8.65
N GLN A 39 10.85 -5.86 9.32
CA GLN A 39 11.58 -4.70 9.82
C GLN A 39 12.01 -3.79 8.68
N MET A 40 12.52 -4.33 7.56
CA MET A 40 12.89 -3.53 6.38
C MET A 40 11.71 -2.72 5.83
N VAL A 41 10.54 -3.32 5.71
CA VAL A 41 9.31 -2.62 5.27
C VAL A 41 8.89 -1.55 6.27
N LYS A 42 9.00 -1.83 7.57
CA LYS A 42 8.70 -0.86 8.62
C LYS A 42 9.64 0.34 8.54
N ASP A 43 10.94 0.12 8.44
CA ASP A 43 11.95 1.18 8.34
C ASP A 43 11.70 2.06 7.11
N PHE A 44 11.26 1.44 6.01
CA PHE A 44 10.89 2.16 4.79
C PHE A 44 9.70 3.08 5.00
N ARG A 45 8.64 2.61 5.68
CA ARG A 45 7.46 3.41 6.00
C ARG A 45 7.78 4.55 6.97
N ASP A 46 8.62 4.29 7.97
CA ASP A 46 9.04 5.32 8.92
C ASP A 46 9.83 6.44 8.22
N LEU A 47 10.71 6.09 7.26
CA LEU A 47 11.42 7.07 6.44
C LEU A 47 10.51 7.82 5.48
N GLN A 48 9.50 7.17 4.88
CA GLN A 48 8.49 7.84 4.08
C GLN A 48 7.72 8.88 4.90
N PHE A 49 7.35 8.53 6.13
CA PHE A 49 6.68 9.46 7.04
C PHE A 49 7.59 10.62 7.45
N ALA A 50 8.85 10.35 7.77
CA ALA A 50 9.83 11.40 8.08
C ALA A 50 10.02 12.37 6.90
N ALA A 51 10.14 11.84 5.67
CA ALA A 51 10.24 12.64 4.46
C ALA A 51 8.98 13.50 4.21
N TYR A 52 7.80 12.94 4.42
CA TYR A 52 6.55 13.69 4.33
C TYR A 52 6.49 14.81 5.37
N ASN A 53 6.85 14.53 6.63
CA ASN A 53 6.89 15.52 7.69
C ASN A 53 7.92 16.63 7.42
N ASP A 54 9.11 16.30 6.94
CA ASP A 54 10.12 17.27 6.50
C ASP A 54 9.54 18.19 5.42
N LYS A 55 8.95 17.62 4.37
CA LYS A 55 8.32 18.39 3.29
C LYS A 55 7.21 19.32 3.81
N MET A 56 6.39 18.84 4.74
CA MET A 56 5.27 19.62 5.28
C MET A 56 5.74 20.76 6.21
N THR A 57 6.79 20.53 7.00
CA THR A 57 7.25 21.47 8.04
C THR A 57 8.34 22.42 7.54
N LYS A 58 9.20 21.97 6.63
CA LYS A 58 10.38 22.68 6.12
C LYS A 58 10.25 23.08 4.65
N GLY A 59 9.22 22.59 3.95
CA GLY A 59 9.01 22.84 2.51
C GLY A 59 9.82 21.94 1.58
N ASP A 60 10.80 21.20 2.10
CA ASP A 60 11.61 20.23 1.36
C ASP A 60 12.07 19.08 2.26
N VAL A 61 12.44 17.95 1.65
CA VAL A 61 13.02 16.79 2.33
C VAL A 61 14.48 17.08 2.65
N SER A 62 14.91 16.84 3.90
CA SER A 62 16.31 17.07 4.28
C SER A 62 17.27 16.12 3.55
N ASP A 63 18.51 16.57 3.34
CA ASP A 63 19.55 15.77 2.67
C ASP A 63 19.86 14.47 3.43
N GLU A 64 19.76 14.50 4.76
CA GLU A 64 19.91 13.30 5.61
C GLU A 64 18.81 12.28 5.33
N THR A 65 17.54 12.70 5.38
CA THR A 65 16.39 11.83 5.06
C THR A 65 16.47 11.31 3.63
N ARG A 66 16.88 12.16 2.66
CA ARG A 66 17.05 11.76 1.26
C ARG A 66 18.10 10.66 1.12
N LYS A 67 19.26 10.82 1.76
CA LYS A 67 20.32 9.81 1.76
C LYS A 67 19.88 8.50 2.41
N GLN A 68 19.23 8.57 3.57
CA GLN A 68 18.70 7.38 4.25
C GLN A 68 17.68 6.64 3.40
N MET A 69 16.82 7.37 2.68
CA MET A 69 15.87 6.79 1.74
C MET A 69 16.58 6.09 0.57
N GLU A 70 17.56 6.74 -0.06
CA GLU A 70 18.34 6.17 -1.16
C GLU A 70 19.07 4.88 -0.75
N ASP A 71 19.71 4.89 0.43
CA ASP A 71 20.40 3.73 0.99
C ASP A 71 19.42 2.57 1.23
N LEU A 72 18.27 2.84 1.85
CA LEU A 72 17.28 1.81 2.15
C LEU A 72 16.63 1.26 0.88
N VAL A 73 16.30 2.10 -0.09
CA VAL A 73 15.78 1.67 -1.40
C VAL A 73 16.78 0.74 -2.10
N SER A 74 18.07 1.04 -2.02
CA SER A 74 19.12 0.20 -2.58
C SER A 74 19.16 -1.18 -1.90
N VAL A 75 19.02 -1.24 -0.57
CA VAL A 75 18.95 -2.51 0.17
C VAL A 75 17.68 -3.29 -0.16
N ILE A 76 16.53 -2.61 -0.27
CA ILE A 76 15.25 -3.22 -0.65
C ILE A 76 15.31 -3.81 -2.05
N ALA A 77 15.93 -3.11 -3.00
CA ALA A 77 16.08 -3.57 -4.38
C ALA A 77 16.88 -4.88 -4.50
N LEU A 78 17.78 -5.14 -3.55
CA LEU A 78 18.52 -6.41 -3.47
C LEU A 78 17.69 -7.55 -2.85
N ASN A 79 16.58 -7.23 -2.16
CA ASN A 79 15.68 -8.19 -1.56
C ASN A 79 14.41 -8.35 -2.42
N THR A 80 14.45 -9.31 -3.33
CA THR A 80 13.35 -9.59 -4.28
C THR A 80 11.99 -9.83 -3.61
N GLU A 81 11.95 -10.41 -2.42
CA GLU A 81 10.70 -10.63 -1.69
C GLU A 81 10.10 -9.34 -1.13
N VAL A 82 10.94 -8.45 -0.59
CA VAL A 82 10.49 -7.14 -0.10
C VAL A 82 10.08 -6.23 -1.25
N SER A 83 10.84 -6.23 -2.35
CA SER A 83 10.48 -5.46 -3.55
C SER A 83 9.16 -5.95 -4.16
N ALA A 84 8.98 -7.26 -4.30
CA ALA A 84 7.73 -7.85 -4.78
C ALA A 84 6.54 -7.52 -3.86
N TYR A 85 6.75 -7.54 -2.54
CA TYR A 85 5.74 -7.11 -1.59
C TYR A 85 5.30 -5.66 -1.84
N LEU A 86 6.25 -4.72 -1.91
CA LEU A 86 5.94 -3.30 -2.11
C LEU A 86 5.26 -3.05 -3.47
N GLU A 87 5.66 -3.76 -4.52
CA GLU A 87 5.03 -3.67 -5.83
C GLU A 87 3.58 -4.17 -5.80
N THR A 88 3.33 -5.34 -5.21
CA THR A 88 1.98 -5.88 -5.08
C THR A 88 1.09 -5.02 -4.18
N GLU A 89 1.64 -4.41 -3.13
CA GLU A 89 0.95 -3.44 -2.27
C GLU A 89 0.52 -2.21 -3.05
N GLN A 90 1.40 -1.66 -3.89
CA GLN A 90 1.10 -0.50 -4.72
C GLN A 90 -0.01 -0.81 -5.73
N ASN A 91 0.05 -1.96 -6.40
CA ASN A 91 -0.97 -2.39 -7.36
C ASN A 91 -2.33 -2.62 -6.70
N PHE A 92 -2.33 -3.25 -5.51
CA PHE A 92 -3.54 -3.42 -4.71
C PHE A 92 -4.14 -2.07 -4.30
N THR A 93 -3.30 -1.13 -3.85
CA THR A 93 -3.74 0.20 -3.42
C THR A 93 -4.43 0.97 -4.55
N ILE A 94 -3.91 0.88 -5.78
CA ILE A 94 -4.53 1.50 -6.96
C ILE A 94 -5.92 0.91 -7.20
N LEU A 95 -6.03 -0.42 -7.31
CA LEU A 95 -7.30 -1.11 -7.51
C LEU A 95 -8.31 -0.76 -6.41
N PHE A 96 -7.87 -0.76 -5.15
CA PHE A 96 -8.72 -0.47 -4.01
C PHE A 96 -9.23 0.97 -4.02
N ASN A 97 -8.37 1.94 -4.34
CA ASN A 97 -8.75 3.33 -4.45
C ASN A 97 -9.76 3.58 -5.57
N ASP A 98 -9.61 2.92 -6.72
CA ASP A 98 -10.56 3.02 -7.83
C ASP A 98 -11.95 2.50 -7.41
N ILE A 99 -12.00 1.38 -6.68
CA ILE A 99 -13.25 0.84 -6.12
C ILE A 99 -13.87 1.84 -5.11
N MET A 100 -13.07 2.38 -4.20
CA MET A 100 -13.55 3.32 -3.18
C MET A 100 -14.06 4.61 -3.80
N LYS A 101 -13.45 5.08 -4.89
CA LYS A 101 -13.93 6.23 -5.65
C LYS A 101 -15.34 6.02 -6.18
N VAL A 102 -15.62 4.87 -6.81
CA VAL A 102 -16.96 4.53 -7.31
C VAL A 102 -18.00 4.49 -6.16
N ILE A 103 -17.61 3.95 -5.01
CA ILE A 103 -18.50 3.90 -3.83
C ILE A 103 -18.79 5.31 -3.30
N ASN A 104 -17.77 6.17 -3.19
CA ASN A 104 -17.94 7.55 -2.74
C ASN A 104 -18.81 8.36 -3.71
N GLU A 105 -18.60 8.22 -5.01
CA GLU A 105 -19.43 8.86 -6.05
C GLU A 105 -20.91 8.46 -5.92
N ALA A 106 -21.20 7.20 -5.61
CA ALA A 106 -22.57 6.72 -5.42
C ALA A 106 -23.25 7.30 -4.16
N ILE A 107 -22.47 7.61 -3.12
CA ILE A 107 -22.97 8.20 -1.88
C ILE A 107 -23.19 9.72 -2.05
N GLY A 108 -22.41 10.37 -2.92
CA GLY A 108 -22.61 11.78 -3.28
C GLY A 108 -22.17 12.78 -2.21
N VAL A 109 -21.40 12.33 -1.22
CA VAL A 109 -20.69 13.19 -0.26
C VAL A 109 -19.26 12.68 -0.12
N ASP A 110 -18.29 13.59 0.01
CA ASP A 110 -16.90 13.23 0.28
C ASP A 110 -16.79 12.67 1.70
N ILE A 111 -16.61 11.35 1.81
CA ILE A 111 -16.49 10.62 3.09
C ILE A 111 -15.03 10.36 3.45
N ILE A 112 -14.12 10.56 2.51
CA ILE A 112 -12.68 10.39 2.69
C ILE A 112 -12.08 11.80 2.72
N GLY A 113 -11.85 12.30 3.94
CA GLY A 113 -11.05 13.49 4.21
C GLY A 113 -9.65 13.11 4.65
#